data_AF-A0A6C0GLU8-F1
#
_entry.id   AF-A0A6C0GLU8-F1
#
_cell.length_a   1.000
_cell.length_b   1.000
_cell.length_c   1.000
_cell.angle_alpha   90.00
_cell.angle_beta   90.00
_cell.angle_gamma   90.00
#
_symmetry.space_group_name_H-M   'P 1'
#
loop_
_entity.id
_entity.type
_entity.pdbx_description
1 polymer ?
#
loop_
_entity_poly.entity_id
_entity_poly.type
_entity_poly.pdbx_seq_one_letter_code
_entity_poly.pdbx_strand_id
1 'polypeptide(L)'
;MKTNKLFTTVFTFGLITLAATFTACNDDDTTTSQPRDMAYGPEVSVGNGKARSFIKLDNTGNPTSIGFTLSKTALEGLPHEEESYLLALPEETEKTPYNFISLDWASHGHSPEGVYNVPHFDMHFYMIDQSKKAGILHPSDEIERLPDAKFLPPTYFSQPGEGVPQMGKHWVDATSPELQGKPFTATFIYGSYDGEVIFHEPMISHSWLLARPDTIMTIPQPQTFRQGGLYPAKYRVEFDEASQQYIISLLELSAKQASL
;
A
#
# COMPACT_ATOMS: atom_id res chain seq x y z
N MET A 1 -99.53 29.18 11.27
CA MET A 1 -98.43 28.74 10.39
C MET A 1 -98.00 27.34 10.80
N LYS A 2 -98.08 26.38 9.85
CA LYS A 2 -97.40 25.06 9.73
C LYS A 2 -97.02 24.32 11.03
N THR A 3 -97.79 23.34 11.50
CA THR A 3 -97.78 21.87 11.20
C THR A 3 -96.70 21.01 11.89
N ASN A 4 -97.21 20.13 12.78
CA ASN A 4 -96.94 18.69 12.98
C ASN A 4 -95.66 18.12 13.64
N LYS A 5 -95.88 17.57 14.85
CA LYS A 5 -95.74 16.18 15.33
C LYS A 5 -94.43 15.38 15.14
N LEU A 6 -93.87 15.00 16.31
CA LEU A 6 -93.56 13.63 16.82
C LEU A 6 -92.87 12.59 15.91
N PHE A 7 -91.72 12.02 16.34
CA PHE A 7 -91.58 10.65 16.90
C PHE A 7 -90.11 10.19 17.00
N THR A 8 -89.87 9.38 18.03
CA THR A 8 -88.66 8.62 18.42
C THR A 8 -88.33 7.47 17.47
N THR A 9 -87.04 7.14 17.25
CA THR A 9 -86.57 5.76 16.94
C THR A 9 -85.10 5.55 17.36
N VAL A 10 -84.84 4.42 18.03
CA VAL A 10 -83.52 3.84 18.38
C VAL A 10 -83.04 2.91 17.26
N PHE A 11 -81.73 2.81 17.00
CA PHE A 11 -81.17 1.66 16.26
C PHE A 11 -79.76 1.25 16.74
N THR A 12 -79.59 -0.05 16.90
CA THR A 12 -78.39 -0.80 17.31
C THR A 12 -77.59 -1.25 16.07
N PHE A 13 -76.26 -1.21 16.12
CA PHE A 13 -75.32 -1.93 15.23
C PHE A 13 -74.02 -2.12 16.05
N GLY A 14 -73.25 -3.22 16.08
CA GLY A 14 -73.13 -4.40 15.23
C GLY A 14 -71.62 -4.73 15.17
N LEU A 15 -71.18 -5.79 15.85
CA LEU A 15 -69.76 -6.22 15.95
C LEU A 15 -69.30 -6.84 14.63
N ILE A 16 -68.16 -6.42 14.09
CA ILE A 16 -67.47 -7.09 12.96
C ILE A 16 -66.03 -7.41 13.38
N THR A 17 -65.74 -8.69 13.54
CA THR A 17 -64.39 -9.27 13.69
C THR A 17 -63.75 -9.44 12.32
N LEU A 18 -62.61 -8.77 12.09
CA LEU A 18 -61.78 -8.92 10.89
C LEU A 18 -60.57 -9.80 11.23
N ALA A 19 -60.49 -10.97 10.59
CA ALA A 19 -59.35 -11.88 10.71
C ALA A 19 -58.19 -11.36 9.83
N ALA A 20 -57.06 -11.03 10.46
CA ALA A 20 -55.83 -10.64 9.77
C ALA A 20 -55.01 -11.90 9.44
N THR A 21 -54.85 -12.18 8.15
CA THR A 21 -53.89 -13.17 7.65
C THR A 21 -52.50 -12.53 7.63
N PHE A 22 -51.58 -13.01 8.48
CA PHE A 22 -50.17 -12.64 8.42
C PHE A 22 -49.51 -13.42 7.27
N THR A 23 -49.15 -12.72 6.21
CA THR A 23 -48.23 -13.22 5.18
C THR A 23 -46.82 -13.05 5.71
N ALA A 24 -46.14 -14.17 6.02
CA ALA A 24 -44.72 -14.17 6.36
C ALA A 24 -43.92 -13.89 5.08
N CYS A 25 -43.28 -12.72 5.01
CA CYS A 25 -42.20 -12.47 4.07
C CYS A 25 -40.97 -13.22 4.60
N ASN A 26 -40.50 -14.22 3.86
CA ASN A 26 -39.14 -14.73 4.01
C ASN A 26 -38.21 -13.63 3.46
N ASP A 27 -37.46 -13.00 4.34
CA ASP A 27 -36.31 -12.18 3.95
C ASP A 27 -35.20 -13.15 3.52
N ASP A 28 -35.15 -13.44 2.21
CA ASP A 28 -33.94 -14.01 1.60
C ASP A 28 -32.87 -12.90 1.61
N ASP A 29 -32.09 -12.89 2.69
CA ASP A 29 -30.93 -12.04 2.89
C ASP A 29 -29.82 -12.46 1.90
N THR A 30 -30.02 -12.11 0.63
CA THR A 30 -28.97 -12.18 -0.39
C THR A 30 -28.05 -10.99 -0.18
N THR A 31 -27.14 -11.12 0.78
CA THR A 31 -25.91 -10.32 0.82
C THR A 31 -25.15 -10.54 -0.48
N THR A 32 -25.48 -9.73 -1.48
CA THR A 32 -24.63 -9.50 -2.64
C THR A 32 -23.39 -8.78 -2.13
N SER A 33 -22.35 -9.55 -1.82
CA SER A 33 -21.02 -9.01 -1.60
C SER A 33 -20.63 -8.25 -2.87
N GLN A 34 -20.69 -6.92 -2.81
CA GLN A 34 -20.08 -6.08 -3.84
C GLN A 34 -18.62 -6.55 -4.03
N PRO A 35 -18.10 -6.65 -5.26
CA PRO A 35 -16.69 -6.90 -5.48
C PRO A 35 -15.90 -5.88 -4.67
N ARG A 36 -15.03 -6.34 -3.76
CA ARG A 36 -14.09 -5.45 -3.09
C ARG A 36 -12.98 -5.17 -4.09
N ASP A 37 -13.11 -4.08 -4.84
CA ASP A 37 -12.06 -3.64 -5.77
C ASP A 37 -10.72 -3.40 -5.03
N MET A 38 -10.79 -3.09 -3.73
CA MET A 38 -9.63 -2.95 -2.85
C MET A 38 -9.89 -3.55 -1.46
N ALA A 39 -8.88 -4.23 -0.92
CA ALA A 39 -8.77 -4.56 0.49
C ALA A 39 -7.67 -3.70 1.15
N TYR A 40 -7.83 -3.39 2.43
CA TYR A 40 -6.99 -2.43 3.14
C TYR A 40 -6.45 -3.00 4.45
N GLY A 41 -5.20 -2.63 4.76
CA GLY A 41 -4.64 -2.83 6.09
C GLY A 41 -5.16 -1.80 7.11
N PRO A 42 -4.77 -1.95 8.39
CA PRO A 42 -5.11 -0.99 9.44
C PRO A 42 -4.47 0.38 9.19
N GLU A 43 -5.09 1.43 9.75
CA GLU A 43 -4.56 2.80 9.68
C GLU A 43 -3.49 3.05 10.75
N VAL A 44 -2.47 3.81 10.36
CA VAL A 44 -1.38 4.29 11.21
C VAL A 44 -1.34 5.82 11.15
N SER A 45 -1.05 6.49 12.26
CA SER A 45 -0.85 7.95 12.27
C SER A 45 0.49 8.31 11.65
N VAL A 46 0.49 9.27 10.73
CA VAL A 46 1.69 9.83 10.11
C VAL A 46 1.47 11.34 9.99
N GLY A 47 2.37 12.14 10.53
CA GLY A 47 2.17 13.59 10.65
C GLY A 47 0.81 13.94 11.26
N ASN A 48 0.08 14.86 10.63
CA ASN A 48 -1.29 15.24 11.00
C ASN A 48 -2.38 14.37 10.35
N GLY A 49 -2.00 13.23 9.77
CA GLY A 49 -2.87 12.40 8.96
C GLY A 49 -2.75 10.91 9.24
N LYS A 50 -3.09 10.11 8.23
CA LYS A 50 -3.10 8.65 8.28
C LYS A 50 -2.41 8.04 7.06
N ALA A 51 -1.81 6.88 7.29
CA ALA A 51 -1.33 5.97 6.28
C ALA A 51 -2.04 4.62 6.42
N ARG A 52 -2.30 3.92 5.32
CA ARG A 52 -2.68 2.50 5.34
C ARG A 52 -2.32 1.80 4.05
N SER A 53 -1.94 0.53 4.15
CA SER A 53 -1.68 -0.30 2.98
C SER A 53 -2.98 -0.70 2.27
N PHE A 54 -2.86 -1.14 1.02
CA PHE A 54 -3.94 -1.76 0.28
C PHE A 54 -3.45 -2.80 -0.72
N ILE A 55 -4.36 -3.65 -1.16
CA ILE A 55 -4.25 -4.48 -2.36
C ILE A 55 -5.48 -4.26 -3.23
N LYS A 56 -5.27 -4.07 -4.54
CA LYS A 56 -6.33 -3.96 -5.54
C LYS A 56 -6.53 -5.31 -6.21
N LEU A 57 -7.79 -5.73 -6.36
CA LEU A 57 -8.16 -7.00 -6.95
C LEU A 57 -8.87 -6.78 -8.30
N ASP A 58 -8.71 -7.73 -9.23
CA ASP A 58 -9.59 -7.80 -10.40
C ASP A 58 -10.95 -8.43 -10.06
N ASN A 59 -11.85 -8.48 -11.04
CA ASN A 59 -13.19 -9.06 -10.90
C ASN A 59 -13.19 -10.56 -10.54
N THR A 60 -12.03 -11.22 -10.57
CA THR A 60 -11.85 -12.64 -10.22
C THR A 60 -11.12 -12.83 -8.88
N GLY A 61 -10.82 -11.73 -8.16
CA GLY A 61 -10.12 -11.75 -6.88
C GLY A 61 -8.60 -11.95 -7.01
N ASN A 62 -8.00 -11.67 -8.17
CA ASN A 62 -6.54 -11.71 -8.32
C ASN A 62 -5.92 -10.33 -8.05
N PRO A 63 -4.84 -10.26 -7.26
CA PRO A 63 -4.10 -9.02 -7.04
C PRO A 63 -3.57 -8.40 -8.33
N THR A 64 -3.84 -7.12 -8.54
CA THR A 64 -3.39 -6.33 -9.69
C THR A 64 -2.40 -5.24 -9.31
N SER A 65 -2.50 -4.71 -8.09
CA SER A 65 -1.55 -3.77 -7.51
C SER A 65 -1.54 -3.85 -5.99
N ILE A 66 -0.39 -3.56 -5.38
CA ILE A 66 -0.20 -3.42 -3.94
C ILE A 66 0.36 -2.03 -3.64
N GLY A 67 -0.01 -1.42 -2.53
CA GLY A 67 0.47 -0.08 -2.22
C GLY A 67 0.02 0.41 -0.87
N PHE A 68 0.06 1.72 -0.70
CA PHE A 68 -0.51 2.39 0.47
C PHE A 68 -1.02 3.77 0.09
N THR A 69 -1.89 4.31 0.93
CA THR A 69 -2.36 5.69 0.81
C THR A 69 -1.87 6.52 1.98
N LEU A 70 -1.68 7.81 1.72
CA LEU A 70 -1.44 8.84 2.72
C LEU A 70 -2.54 9.88 2.57
N SER A 71 -3.27 10.17 3.65
CA SER A 71 -4.18 11.32 3.63
C SER A 71 -3.40 12.59 3.30
N LYS A 72 -4.02 13.57 2.64
CA LYS A 72 -3.37 14.85 2.32
C LYS A 72 -2.61 15.48 3.49
N THR A 73 -3.18 15.45 4.70
CA THR A 73 -2.57 16.03 5.91
C THR A 73 -1.45 15.17 6.52
N ALA A 74 -1.19 13.97 6.00
CA ALA A 74 -0.11 13.11 6.50
C ALA A 74 1.29 13.67 6.15
N LEU A 75 1.38 14.54 5.15
CA LEU A 75 2.62 15.23 4.79
C LEU A 75 2.84 16.53 5.58
N GLU A 76 1.92 16.86 6.48
CA GLU A 76 1.97 18.02 7.37
C GLU A 76 2.30 17.58 8.79
N GLY A 77 3.05 18.39 9.54
CA GLY A 77 3.37 18.05 10.94
C GLY A 77 4.25 16.81 11.10
N LEU A 78 5.00 16.42 10.05
CA LEU A 78 6.01 15.36 10.12
C LEU A 78 7.08 15.72 11.16
N PRO A 79 7.64 14.72 11.85
CA PRO A 79 8.66 14.95 12.87
C PRO A 79 9.94 15.52 12.27
N HIS A 80 10.69 16.22 13.12
CA HIS A 80 12.05 16.66 12.78
C HIS A 80 13.05 15.50 12.78
N GLU A 81 12.81 14.48 13.61
CA GLU A 81 13.63 13.26 13.64
C GLU A 81 13.15 12.24 12.60
N GLU A 82 14.00 11.29 12.28
CA GLU A 82 13.62 10.14 11.45
C GLU A 82 12.58 9.28 12.18
N GLU A 83 11.62 8.75 11.44
CA GLU A 83 10.56 7.89 12.00
C GLU A 83 10.16 6.80 11.02
N SER A 84 9.91 5.59 11.54
CA SER A 84 9.46 4.44 10.75
C SER A 84 8.03 4.05 11.13
N TYR A 85 7.17 3.91 10.13
CA TYR A 85 5.78 3.49 10.30
C TYR A 85 5.57 2.11 9.67
N LEU A 86 5.15 1.14 10.48
CA LEU A 86 4.82 -0.20 10.00
C LEU A 86 3.39 -0.23 9.45
N LEU A 87 3.25 -0.52 8.16
CA LEU A 87 1.94 -0.74 7.53
C LEU A 87 1.75 -2.25 7.31
N ALA A 88 0.89 -2.86 8.12
CA ALA A 88 0.49 -4.25 7.94
C ALA A 88 -0.31 -4.40 6.63
N LEU A 89 -0.07 -5.47 5.87
CA LEU A 89 -0.79 -5.76 4.62
C LEU A 89 -2.13 -6.46 4.90
N PRO A 90 -3.15 -6.28 4.02
CA PRO A 90 -4.37 -7.07 4.06
C PRO A 90 -4.10 -8.53 3.66
N GLU A 91 -4.95 -9.47 4.09
CA GLU A 91 -4.77 -10.92 3.88
C GLU A 91 -4.62 -11.30 2.39
N GLU A 92 -5.25 -10.56 1.48
CA GLU A 92 -5.24 -10.86 0.05
C GLU A 92 -3.87 -10.63 -0.63
N THR A 93 -2.82 -10.21 0.12
CA THR A 93 -1.44 -10.09 -0.38
C THR A 93 -0.63 -11.40 -0.36
N GLU A 94 -1.17 -12.52 0.14
CA GLU A 94 -0.47 -13.82 0.21
C GLU A 94 0.06 -14.34 -1.14
N LYS A 95 -0.53 -13.89 -2.26
CA LYS A 95 -0.05 -14.24 -3.61
C LYS A 95 1.16 -13.40 -4.07
N THR A 96 1.52 -12.36 -3.33
CA THR A 96 2.67 -11.49 -3.57
C THR A 96 3.84 -11.91 -2.68
N PRO A 97 5.09 -11.54 -2.99
CA PRO A 97 6.23 -11.85 -2.12
C PRO A 97 6.30 -10.95 -0.87
N TYR A 98 5.35 -10.03 -0.66
CA TYR A 98 5.46 -8.96 0.33
C TYR A 98 4.74 -9.31 1.64
N ASN A 99 5.42 -9.08 2.76
CA ASN A 99 4.93 -9.42 4.10
C ASN A 99 4.45 -8.18 4.86
N PHE A 100 5.11 -7.03 4.68
CA PHE A 100 4.70 -5.73 5.25
C PHE A 100 5.37 -4.58 4.51
N ILE A 101 4.92 -3.35 4.78
CA ILE A 101 5.56 -2.12 4.31
C ILE A 101 6.15 -1.38 5.52
N SER A 102 7.40 -0.95 5.43
CA SER A 102 7.95 0.09 6.31
C SER A 102 7.92 1.40 5.53
N LEU A 103 7.22 2.40 6.05
CA LEU A 103 7.26 3.76 5.54
C LEU A 103 8.21 4.54 6.43
N ASP A 104 9.42 4.81 5.94
CA ASP A 104 10.47 5.44 6.72
C ASP A 104 10.62 6.90 6.27
N TRP A 105 10.58 7.83 7.22
CA TRP A 105 10.72 9.26 7.00
C TRP A 105 12.16 9.69 7.27
N ALA A 106 12.89 10.06 6.22
CA ALA A 106 14.22 10.64 6.30
C ALA A 106 14.11 12.17 6.33
N SER A 107 14.01 12.76 7.52
CA SER A 107 13.68 14.19 7.70
C SER A 107 14.71 15.17 7.14
N HIS A 108 15.98 14.75 7.02
CA HIS A 108 17.08 15.52 6.45
C HIS A 108 17.75 14.81 5.27
N GLY A 109 17.18 13.68 4.86
CA GLY A 109 17.80 12.75 3.93
C GLY A 109 18.96 11.95 4.53
N HIS A 110 19.62 11.15 3.70
CA HIS A 110 20.70 10.27 4.12
C HIS A 110 21.75 10.08 3.01
N SER A 111 22.76 9.25 3.27
CA SER A 111 23.84 8.94 2.33
C SER A 111 23.32 8.28 1.04
N PRO A 112 23.98 8.44 -0.12
CA PRO A 112 25.25 9.15 -0.31
C PRO A 112 25.12 10.68 -0.23
N GLU A 113 26.17 11.32 0.28
CA GLU A 113 26.23 12.79 0.38
C GLU A 113 26.03 13.44 -0.99
N GLY A 114 25.18 14.45 -1.06
CA GLY A 114 24.85 15.16 -2.29
C GLY A 114 23.88 14.43 -3.23
N VAL A 115 23.39 13.24 -2.87
CA VAL A 115 22.42 12.47 -3.66
C VAL A 115 21.05 12.47 -2.99
N TYR A 116 20.92 11.82 -1.82
CA TYR A 116 19.66 11.68 -1.09
C TYR A 116 19.57 12.64 0.11
N ASN A 117 20.10 13.86 -0.02
CA ASN A 117 20.30 14.82 1.07
C ASN A 117 19.13 15.81 1.27
N VAL A 118 17.91 15.42 0.89
CA VAL A 118 16.69 16.22 1.05
C VAL A 118 15.65 15.41 1.80
N PRO A 119 14.65 16.03 2.47
CA PRO A 119 13.61 15.27 3.16
C PRO A 119 12.86 14.34 2.20
N HIS A 120 12.73 13.06 2.53
CA HIS A 120 12.10 12.06 1.68
C HIS A 120 11.52 10.89 2.47
N PHE A 121 10.76 10.06 1.77
CA PHE A 121 10.25 8.80 2.28
C PHE A 121 10.91 7.62 1.56
N ASP A 122 11.28 6.62 2.35
CA ASP A 122 11.84 5.33 1.95
C ASP A 122 10.78 4.27 2.20
N MET A 123 10.26 3.68 1.13
CA MET A 123 9.03 2.88 1.17
C MET A 123 9.37 1.40 0.98
N HIS A 124 9.83 0.74 2.03
CA HIS A 124 10.29 -0.64 1.97
C HIS A 124 9.13 -1.64 1.90
N PHE A 125 8.95 -2.30 0.77
CA PHE A 125 8.09 -3.47 0.61
C PHE A 125 8.91 -4.74 0.91
N TYR A 126 8.90 -5.16 2.19
CA TYR A 126 9.71 -6.29 2.64
C TYR A 126 9.14 -7.64 2.22
N MET A 127 10.03 -8.54 1.82
CA MET A 127 9.78 -9.94 1.45
C MET A 127 10.26 -10.93 2.52
N ILE A 128 10.60 -10.41 3.70
CA ILE A 128 11.04 -11.15 4.87
C ILE A 128 10.15 -10.78 6.05
N ASP A 129 10.15 -11.59 7.10
CA ASP A 129 9.41 -11.28 8.31
C ASP A 129 10.11 -10.22 9.17
N GLN A 130 9.33 -9.54 10.01
CA GLN A 130 9.83 -8.48 10.90
C GLN A 130 10.92 -8.96 11.85
N SER A 131 10.89 -10.22 12.27
CA SER A 131 11.94 -10.82 13.11
C SER A 131 13.27 -10.95 12.35
N LYS A 132 13.23 -11.37 11.07
CA LYS A 132 14.43 -11.41 10.20
C LYS A 132 14.93 -9.99 9.96
N LYS A 133 14.05 -9.03 9.66
CA LYS A 133 14.40 -7.60 9.55
C LYS A 133 15.13 -7.11 10.81
N ALA A 134 14.53 -7.28 11.99
CA ALA A 134 15.10 -6.82 13.26
C ALA A 134 16.47 -7.45 13.59
N GLY A 135 16.76 -8.63 13.05
CA GLY A 135 18.03 -9.34 13.21
C GLY A 135 19.13 -8.94 12.23
N ILE A 136 18.88 -8.06 11.26
CA ILE A 136 19.89 -7.61 10.29
C ILE A 136 20.91 -6.71 11.00
N LEU A 137 22.16 -7.15 11.02
CA LEU A 137 23.29 -6.42 11.62
C LEU A 137 24.19 -5.83 10.54
N HIS A 138 24.77 -4.66 10.85
CA HIS A 138 25.83 -4.05 10.07
C HIS A 138 26.90 -3.45 11.02
N PRO A 139 28.20 -3.73 10.81
CA PRO A 139 28.75 -4.64 9.80
C PRO A 139 28.49 -6.12 10.12
N SER A 140 28.46 -6.98 9.09
CA SER A 140 28.35 -8.45 9.21
C SER A 140 28.84 -9.15 7.94
N ASP A 141 29.14 -10.45 7.99
CA ASP A 141 29.48 -11.20 6.76
C ASP A 141 28.22 -11.43 5.90
N GLU A 142 27.06 -11.58 6.53
CA GLU A 142 25.76 -11.76 5.90
C GLU A 142 25.39 -10.59 4.96
N ILE A 143 25.65 -9.35 5.36
CA ILE A 143 25.34 -8.17 4.54
C ILE A 143 26.27 -8.00 3.33
N GLU A 144 27.44 -8.65 3.36
CA GLU A 144 28.39 -8.68 2.24
C GLU A 144 28.18 -9.88 1.31
N ARG A 145 27.36 -10.87 1.70
CA ARG A 145 26.91 -11.93 0.79
C ARG A 145 25.89 -11.36 -0.18
N LEU A 146 26.35 -11.05 -1.39
CA LEU A 146 25.52 -10.48 -2.45
C LEU A 146 24.64 -11.56 -3.11
N PRO A 147 23.42 -11.22 -3.56
CA PRO A 147 22.64 -12.11 -4.41
C PRO A 147 23.36 -12.44 -5.72
N ASP A 148 23.02 -13.58 -6.33
CA ASP A 148 23.40 -13.84 -7.73
C ASP A 148 22.86 -12.71 -8.63
N ALA A 149 23.69 -12.21 -9.54
CA ALA A 149 23.36 -11.10 -10.43
C ALA A 149 22.08 -11.34 -11.25
N LYS A 150 21.69 -12.59 -11.52
CA LYS A 150 20.44 -12.92 -12.22
C LYS A 150 19.17 -12.48 -11.46
N PHE A 151 19.28 -12.24 -10.15
CA PHE A 151 18.20 -11.80 -9.27
C PHE A 151 18.13 -10.28 -9.05
N LEU A 152 19.05 -9.52 -9.65
CA LEU A 152 19.05 -8.05 -9.62
C LEU A 152 18.92 -7.49 -11.05
N PRO A 153 18.38 -6.28 -11.24
CA PRO A 153 18.41 -5.65 -12.55
C PRO A 153 19.87 -5.35 -12.98
N PRO A 154 20.24 -5.51 -14.26
CA PRO A 154 21.64 -5.43 -14.68
C PRO A 154 22.35 -4.09 -14.43
N THR A 155 21.61 -2.99 -14.29
CA THR A 155 22.16 -1.65 -14.03
C THR A 155 22.34 -1.34 -12.55
N TYR A 156 21.90 -2.24 -11.67
CA TYR A 156 21.89 -2.01 -10.23
C TYR A 156 23.23 -2.37 -9.62
N PHE A 157 23.69 -1.53 -8.69
CA PHE A 157 24.93 -1.75 -7.96
C PHE A 157 24.79 -1.32 -6.51
N SER A 158 25.66 -1.86 -5.66
CA SER A 158 25.88 -1.42 -4.29
C SER A 158 27.37 -1.22 -4.08
N GLN A 159 27.76 -0.29 -3.20
CA GLN A 159 29.16 -0.16 -2.81
C GLN A 159 29.56 -1.28 -1.83
N PRO A 160 30.82 -1.77 -1.87
CA PRO A 160 31.34 -2.68 -0.85
C PRO A 160 31.33 -2.03 0.53
N GLY A 161 30.95 -2.79 1.57
CA GLY A 161 30.88 -2.27 2.94
C GLY A 161 29.64 -1.43 3.24
N GLU A 162 28.73 -1.22 2.28
CA GLU A 162 27.43 -0.59 2.55
C GLU A 162 26.47 -1.53 3.25
N GLY A 163 25.60 -0.95 4.07
CA GLY A 163 24.53 -1.67 4.74
C GLY A 163 23.94 -0.89 5.88
N VAL A 164 22.64 -1.04 6.08
CA VAL A 164 21.92 -0.36 7.16
C VAL A 164 21.35 -1.43 8.11
N PRO A 165 21.64 -1.34 9.43
CA PRO A 165 21.02 -2.23 10.42
C PRO A 165 19.51 -2.23 10.27
N GLN A 166 18.90 -3.40 10.44
CA GLN A 166 17.46 -3.60 10.29
C GLN A 166 16.85 -3.25 8.92
N MET A 167 17.68 -3.07 7.87
CA MET A 167 17.22 -2.88 6.50
C MET A 167 17.95 -3.82 5.54
N GLY A 168 19.29 -3.77 5.52
CA GLY A 168 20.13 -4.55 4.63
C GLY A 168 20.99 -3.69 3.72
N LYS A 169 21.50 -4.29 2.65
CA LYS A 169 22.31 -3.62 1.62
C LYS A 169 21.40 -3.08 0.51
N HIS A 170 21.58 -1.81 0.14
CA HIS A 170 20.76 -1.11 -0.85
C HIS A 170 21.44 -1.10 -2.21
N TRP A 171 20.67 -1.37 -3.26
CA TRP A 171 21.11 -1.41 -4.64
C TRP A 171 20.41 -0.34 -5.46
N VAL A 172 21.19 0.56 -6.03
CA VAL A 172 20.70 1.71 -6.81
C VAL A 172 20.98 1.52 -8.29
N ASP A 173 20.13 2.06 -9.16
CA ASP A 173 20.35 2.06 -10.60
C ASP A 173 21.47 3.06 -10.97
N ALA A 174 22.56 2.58 -11.58
CA ALA A 174 23.66 3.42 -12.05
C ALA A 174 23.24 4.48 -13.08
N THR A 175 22.09 4.30 -13.72
CA THR A 175 21.53 5.21 -14.71
C THR A 175 20.56 6.24 -14.13
N SER A 176 20.36 6.24 -12.81
CA SER A 176 19.49 7.18 -12.13
C SER A 176 19.94 8.64 -12.32
N PRO A 177 19.02 9.59 -12.57
CA PRO A 177 19.36 11.00 -12.81
C PRO A 177 20.12 11.65 -11.65
N GLU A 178 19.79 11.29 -10.41
CA GLU A 178 20.45 11.84 -9.21
C GLU A 178 21.93 11.49 -9.12
N LEU A 179 22.33 10.33 -9.65
CA LEU A 179 23.73 9.93 -9.77
C LEU A 179 24.46 10.64 -10.92
N GLN A 180 23.72 11.38 -11.75
CA GLN A 180 24.24 12.20 -12.86
C GLN A 180 24.16 13.70 -12.53
N GLY A 181 24.00 14.05 -11.26
CA GLY A 181 23.97 15.44 -10.77
C GLY A 181 22.65 16.15 -11.02
N LYS A 182 21.56 15.43 -11.33
CA LYS A 182 20.21 16.00 -11.29
C LYS A 182 19.66 15.98 -9.86
N PRO A 183 18.70 16.85 -9.52
CA PRO A 183 18.01 16.76 -8.23
C PRO A 183 17.30 15.41 -8.08
N PHE A 184 17.41 14.81 -6.89
CA PHE A 184 16.63 13.63 -6.52
C PHE A 184 15.14 14.00 -6.41
N THR A 185 14.30 13.20 -7.09
CA THR A 185 12.83 13.32 -7.00
C THR A 185 12.20 12.01 -6.55
N ALA A 186 12.49 10.93 -7.27
CA ALA A 186 12.05 9.58 -7.00
C ALA A 186 13.06 8.59 -7.59
N THR A 187 13.27 7.47 -6.92
CA THR A 187 14.13 6.38 -7.39
C THR A 187 13.55 5.05 -6.92
N PHE A 188 13.98 3.94 -7.52
CA PHE A 188 13.52 2.61 -7.13
C PHE A 188 14.73 1.74 -6.79
N ILE A 189 14.76 1.22 -5.58
CA ILE A 189 15.86 0.45 -5.01
C ILE A 189 15.46 -1.00 -4.81
N TYR A 190 16.47 -1.87 -4.89
CA TYR A 190 16.41 -3.26 -4.45
C TYR A 190 17.22 -3.41 -3.16
N GLY A 191 16.70 -4.20 -2.23
CA GLY A 191 17.38 -4.51 -0.97
C GLY A 191 17.85 -5.95 -0.90
N SER A 192 19.02 -6.18 -0.29
CA SER A 192 19.53 -7.54 -0.09
C SER A 192 20.09 -7.81 1.29
N TYR A 193 20.03 -9.07 1.71
CA TYR A 193 20.70 -9.60 2.89
C TYR A 193 20.97 -11.09 2.71
N ASP A 194 22.17 -11.56 3.09
CA ASP A 194 22.56 -12.98 3.09
C ASP A 194 22.31 -13.71 1.75
N GLY A 195 22.69 -13.06 0.65
CA GLY A 195 22.54 -13.61 -0.71
C GLY A 195 21.11 -13.60 -1.26
N GLU A 196 20.17 -12.93 -0.58
CA GLU A 196 18.77 -12.82 -0.99
C GLU A 196 18.37 -11.38 -1.26
N VAL A 197 17.53 -11.15 -2.28
CA VAL A 197 16.76 -9.91 -2.39
C VAL A 197 15.62 -9.98 -1.38
N ILE A 198 15.52 -8.98 -0.50
CA ILE A 198 14.62 -8.99 0.66
C ILE A 198 13.62 -7.84 0.69
N PHE A 199 13.76 -6.84 -0.18
CA PHE A 199 12.75 -5.78 -0.34
C PHE A 199 12.85 -5.08 -1.70
N HIS A 200 11.76 -4.41 -2.07
CA HIS A 200 11.73 -3.36 -3.07
C HIS A 200 11.41 -2.02 -2.40
N GLU A 201 11.92 -0.92 -2.94
CA GLU A 201 11.83 0.38 -2.27
C GLU A 201 11.72 1.54 -3.27
N PRO A 202 10.53 2.11 -3.46
CA PRO A 202 10.41 3.46 -3.97
C PRO A 202 10.90 4.45 -2.90
N MET A 203 11.91 5.25 -3.22
CA MET A 203 12.23 6.44 -2.43
C MET A 203 11.63 7.67 -3.12
N ILE A 204 11.01 8.58 -2.38
CA ILE A 204 10.34 9.76 -2.95
C ILE A 204 10.61 11.00 -2.10
N SER A 205 11.18 12.03 -2.73
CA SER A 205 11.38 13.33 -2.08
C SER A 205 10.04 13.97 -1.67
N HIS A 206 10.02 14.54 -0.46
CA HIS A 206 8.84 15.19 0.11
C HIS A 206 8.33 16.33 -0.78
N SER A 207 9.24 17.15 -1.30
CA SER A 207 8.91 18.27 -2.19
C SER A 207 8.27 17.81 -3.51
N TRP A 208 8.74 16.69 -4.08
CA TRP A 208 8.14 16.16 -5.30
C TRP A 208 6.76 15.59 -5.01
N LEU A 209 6.58 14.88 -3.89
CA LEU A 209 5.26 14.38 -3.48
C LEU A 209 4.26 15.52 -3.24
N LEU A 210 4.67 16.61 -2.57
CA LEU A 210 3.83 17.80 -2.38
C LEU A 210 3.40 18.48 -3.68
N ALA A 211 4.16 18.32 -4.76
CA ALA A 211 3.80 18.80 -6.10
C ALA A 211 2.69 17.97 -6.76
N ARG A 212 2.19 16.92 -6.09
CA ARG A 212 1.09 16.05 -6.54
C ARG A 212 1.34 15.50 -7.94
N PRO A 213 2.44 14.75 -8.13
CA PRO A 213 2.72 14.14 -9.42
C PRO A 213 1.59 13.16 -9.74
N ASP A 214 1.39 12.88 -11.02
CA ASP A 214 0.65 11.72 -11.49
C ASP A 214 1.53 11.02 -12.52
N THR A 215 2.40 10.14 -12.01
CA THR A 215 3.47 9.54 -12.80
C THR A 215 3.48 8.03 -12.62
N ILE A 216 3.55 7.31 -13.74
CA ILE A 216 3.84 5.89 -13.78
C ILE A 216 5.30 5.71 -14.22
N MET A 217 6.04 4.91 -13.47
CA MET A 217 7.45 4.60 -13.72
C MET A 217 7.64 3.09 -13.88
N THR A 218 8.51 2.70 -14.79
CA THR A 218 8.88 1.28 -14.99
C THR A 218 9.81 0.84 -13.88
N ILE A 219 9.61 -0.38 -13.36
CA ILE A 219 10.55 -1.01 -12.42
C ILE A 219 11.55 -1.84 -13.24
N PRO A 220 12.85 -1.53 -13.21
CA PRO A 220 13.88 -2.37 -13.82
C PRO A 220 13.78 -3.80 -13.29
N GLN A 221 13.77 -4.79 -14.20
CA GLN A 221 13.50 -6.18 -13.83
C GLN A 221 14.80 -7.00 -13.76
N PRO A 222 14.91 -7.95 -12.81
CA PRO A 222 15.96 -8.95 -12.85
C PRO A 222 15.72 -9.94 -14.00
N GLN A 223 16.72 -10.77 -14.31
CA GLN A 223 16.57 -11.83 -15.31
C GLN A 223 15.61 -12.92 -14.84
N THR A 224 15.63 -13.22 -13.54
CA THR A 224 14.75 -14.21 -12.91
C THR A 224 14.52 -13.89 -11.44
N PHE A 225 13.63 -14.65 -10.79
CA PHE A 225 13.20 -14.43 -9.41
C PHE A 225 13.52 -15.67 -8.58
N ARG A 226 14.09 -15.46 -7.39
CA ARG A 226 14.44 -16.57 -6.48
C ARG A 226 13.20 -17.27 -5.95
N GLN A 227 12.18 -16.50 -5.58
CA GLN A 227 10.89 -17.02 -5.12
C GLN A 227 9.78 -16.67 -6.13
N GLY A 228 8.82 -17.59 -6.29
CA GLY A 228 7.64 -17.35 -7.11
C GLY A 228 6.66 -16.41 -6.42
N GLY A 229 5.75 -15.82 -7.19
CA GLY A 229 4.75 -14.89 -6.68
C GLY A 229 4.32 -13.88 -7.73
N LEU A 230 3.41 -13.00 -7.36
CA LEU A 230 3.00 -11.86 -8.18
C LEU A 230 3.94 -10.67 -7.93
N TYR A 231 4.75 -10.32 -8.93
CA TYR A 231 5.71 -9.22 -8.87
C TYR A 231 5.29 -8.04 -9.77
N PRO A 232 5.60 -6.81 -9.36
CA PRO A 232 5.25 -5.62 -10.12
C PRO A 232 6.21 -5.35 -11.28
N ALA A 233 5.68 -4.74 -12.35
CA ALA A 233 6.47 -4.27 -13.49
C ALA A 233 6.60 -2.73 -13.52
N LYS A 234 5.72 -2.02 -12.80
CA LYS A 234 5.66 -0.57 -12.74
C LYS A 234 5.30 -0.11 -11.33
N TYR A 235 5.48 1.18 -11.05
CA TYR A 235 4.88 1.81 -9.89
C TYR A 235 4.29 3.18 -10.26
N ARG A 236 3.28 3.61 -9.52
CA ARG A 236 2.63 4.92 -9.69
C ARG A 236 2.68 5.70 -8.40
N VAL A 237 2.90 7.00 -8.57
CA VAL A 237 2.75 8.00 -7.52
C VAL A 237 1.72 9.00 -8.03
N GLU A 238 0.60 9.10 -7.33
CA GLU A 238 -0.48 10.00 -7.68
C GLU A 238 -1.07 10.71 -6.46
N PHE A 239 -1.76 11.82 -6.70
CA PHE A 239 -2.69 12.42 -5.75
C PHE A 239 -4.11 12.30 -6.29
N ASP A 240 -4.97 11.56 -5.59
CA ASP A 240 -6.38 11.47 -5.93
C ASP A 240 -7.14 12.65 -5.31
N GLU A 241 -7.60 13.57 -6.17
CA GLU A 241 -8.38 14.73 -5.74
C GLU A 241 -9.74 14.34 -5.14
N ALA A 242 -10.34 13.21 -5.53
CA ALA A 242 -11.64 12.81 -5.00
C ALA A 242 -11.57 12.38 -3.53
N SER A 243 -10.59 11.54 -3.18
CA SER A 243 -10.36 11.09 -1.80
C SER A 243 -9.43 11.99 -0.99
N GLN A 244 -8.77 12.97 -1.63
CA GLN A 244 -7.72 13.81 -1.03
C GLN A 244 -6.59 12.95 -0.42
N GLN A 245 -6.09 11.98 -1.20
CA GLN A 245 -5.03 11.06 -0.76
C GLN A 245 -3.88 11.04 -1.77
N TYR A 246 -2.65 10.95 -1.27
CA TYR A 246 -1.54 10.46 -2.05
C TYR A 246 -1.61 8.94 -2.12
N ILE A 247 -1.38 8.37 -3.30
CA ILE A 247 -1.43 6.93 -3.54
C ILE A 247 -0.10 6.53 -4.17
N ILE A 248 0.60 5.62 -3.49
CA ILE A 248 1.83 5.00 -3.99
C ILE A 248 1.55 3.51 -4.17
N SER A 249 1.77 3.00 -5.38
CA SER A 249 1.37 1.64 -5.73
C SER A 249 2.36 0.96 -6.67
N LEU A 250 2.65 -0.30 -6.38
CA LEU A 250 3.32 -1.24 -7.28
C LEU A 250 2.26 -1.90 -8.16
N LEU A 251 2.38 -1.71 -9.46
CA LEU A 251 1.38 -2.02 -10.48
C LEU A 251 1.77 -3.23 -11.34
N GLU A 252 0.79 -3.73 -12.09
CA GLU A 252 0.96 -4.79 -13.08
C GLU A 252 1.55 -6.05 -12.45
N LEU A 253 1.00 -6.43 -11.29
CA LEU A 253 1.37 -7.65 -10.58
C LEU A 253 1.16 -8.87 -11.48
N SER A 254 2.25 -9.58 -11.77
CA SER A 254 2.26 -10.71 -12.69
C SER A 254 3.03 -11.90 -12.12
N ALA A 255 2.56 -13.10 -12.41
CA ALA A 255 3.15 -14.32 -11.90
C ALA A 255 4.57 -14.53 -12.42
N LYS A 256 5.51 -14.73 -11.50
CA LYS A 256 6.88 -15.18 -11.76
C LYS A 256 7.08 -16.56 -11.14
N GLN A 257 7.82 -17.40 -11.85
CA GLN A 257 8.22 -18.71 -11.35
C GLN A 257 9.55 -18.58 -10.62
N ALA A 258 9.73 -19.39 -9.58
CA ALA A 258 11.00 -19.48 -8.87
C ALA A 258 12.07 -20.09 -9.80
N SER A 259 13.28 -19.51 -9.76
CA SER A 259 14.48 -20.08 -10.33
C SER A 259 15.55 -20.18 -9.25
N LEU A 260 16.10 -21.37 -9.08
CA LEU A 260 17.29 -21.60 -8.26
C LEU A 260 18.55 -21.26 -9.05
#